data_AF-A0AB34J5I3-F1
#
_entry.id   AF-A0AB34J5I3-F1
#
_cell.length_a   1.000
_cell.length_b   1.000
_cell.length_c   1.000
_cell.angle_alpha   90.00
_cell.angle_beta   90.00
_cell.angle_gamma   90.00
#
_symmetry.space_group_name_H-M   'P 1'
#
loop_
_entity.id
_entity.type
_entity.pdbx_description
1 polymer ?
#
loop_
_entity_poly.entity_id
_entity_poly.type
_entity_poly.pdbx_seq_one_letter_code
_entity_poly.pdbx_strand_id
1 'polypeptide(L)'
;MLSLAAAAVGTLYTSDGRPLGTITLDDNPPPLPPFPPPAPAPVGDHVFPRRIFSYWDSKEYPELVAACFAAMRAFNPGYVVTILDASANSFFPLPVPRSGPPLTTQQRADWYRINALAEFGGIWMDATSISLQSVEHWVNTSALQLQGFNMPANALLPGETIMENWAMASPKNCTFTKRWRDIFRTALETGAEAFVDAQDPALLGSLINNSYLDQHVAWVLTRAALPHEPYSLLSSTDYGRPFYYQVEHAQPNGAWDSCLSAGSVLSEPPPPSTAFIKFRGAERGCVAPLWLYGGDGVAALLARLLQDYPDLSSASTQPPMTAAAYFTWWRIHYGVAIWLSFLLAMLCAMTCAACYWDGVTRAMQSRGFCLPSSRAETKSLQVP
;
A
#
# COMPACT_ATOMS: atom_id res chain seq x y z
N MET A 1 -16.88 2.31 63.20
CA MET A 1 -16.56 2.49 61.77
C MET A 1 -17.76 2.00 60.98
N LEU A 2 -18.53 2.92 60.42
CA LEU A 2 -19.86 2.72 59.83
C LEU A 2 -19.79 3.11 58.34
N SER A 3 -20.58 2.39 57.53
CA SER A 3 -21.08 2.68 56.18
C SER A 3 -20.63 1.62 55.15
N LEU A 4 -21.45 0.63 54.78
CA LEU A 4 -22.62 0.68 53.86
C LEU A 4 -22.18 1.11 52.44
N ALA A 5 -22.55 0.44 51.33
CA ALA A 5 -23.63 -0.51 51.09
C ALA A 5 -23.34 -1.37 49.85
N ALA A 6 -24.05 -2.50 49.78
CA ALA A 6 -24.24 -3.31 48.59
C ALA A 6 -24.99 -2.55 47.47
N ALA A 7 -24.60 -2.79 46.23
CA ALA A 7 -25.42 -2.71 45.02
C ALA A 7 -24.75 -3.61 43.98
N ALA A 8 -25.25 -4.81 43.66
CA ALA A 8 -26.46 -5.14 42.90
C ALA A 8 -26.00 -5.87 41.62
N VAL A 9 -25.98 -7.21 41.67
CA VAL A 9 -25.79 -8.06 40.51
C VAL A 9 -27.06 -7.95 39.67
N GLY A 10 -27.02 -7.12 38.62
CA GLY A 10 -28.12 -6.96 37.69
C GLY A 10 -28.29 -8.24 36.87
N THR A 11 -29.36 -8.99 37.12
CA THR A 11 -29.80 -10.05 36.20
C THR A 11 -30.41 -9.34 35.00
N LEU A 12 -29.82 -9.50 33.81
CA LEU A 12 -30.39 -8.95 32.58
C LEU A 12 -31.62 -9.77 32.18
N TYR A 13 -32.69 -9.10 31.83
CA TYR A 13 -33.93 -9.71 31.36
C TYR A 13 -34.11 -9.43 29.86
N THR A 14 -34.73 -10.37 29.16
CA THR A 14 -35.27 -10.12 27.82
C THR A 14 -36.42 -9.10 27.88
N SER A 15 -36.81 -8.50 26.74
CA SER A 15 -37.91 -7.52 26.68
C SER A 15 -39.27 -8.06 27.12
N ASP A 16 -39.42 -9.39 27.23
CA ASP A 16 -40.59 -10.11 27.74
C ASP A 16 -40.40 -10.64 29.19
N GLY A 17 -39.35 -10.23 29.91
CA GLY A 17 -39.22 -10.45 31.35
C GLY A 17 -38.64 -11.80 31.78
N ARG A 18 -37.90 -12.51 30.93
CA ARG A 18 -37.21 -13.76 31.30
C ARG A 18 -35.74 -13.50 31.68
N PRO A 19 -35.21 -14.09 32.77
CA PRO A 19 -33.82 -13.89 33.16
C PRO A 19 -32.87 -14.57 32.17
N LEU A 20 -31.89 -13.82 31.65
CA LEU A 20 -30.76 -14.35 30.87
C LEU A 20 -29.80 -15.05 31.84
N GLY A 21 -29.55 -16.34 31.61
CA GLY A 21 -28.73 -17.18 32.48
C GLY A 21 -27.31 -16.65 32.72
N THR A 22 -26.70 -17.11 33.82
CA THR A 22 -25.35 -16.73 34.26
C THR A 22 -24.32 -17.12 33.20
N ILE A 23 -23.62 -16.13 32.63
CA ILE A 23 -22.50 -16.35 31.70
C ILE A 23 -21.27 -16.70 32.52
N THR A 24 -20.84 -17.96 32.47
CA THR A 24 -19.50 -18.36 32.88
C THR A 24 -18.51 -17.90 31.80
N LEU A 25 -17.51 -17.12 32.19
CA LEU A 25 -16.36 -16.78 31.36
C LEU A 25 -15.52 -18.06 31.15
N ASP A 26 -15.78 -18.78 30.06
CA ASP A 26 -14.81 -19.75 29.52
C ASP A 26 -13.86 -19.00 28.58
N ASP A 27 -12.56 -19.07 28.88
CA ASP A 27 -11.45 -18.35 28.25
C ASP A 27 -11.06 -18.87 26.85
N ASN A 28 -12.00 -18.92 25.90
CA ASN A 28 -11.63 -18.96 24.47
C ASN A 28 -12.80 -18.52 23.58
N PRO A 29 -12.66 -17.45 22.78
CA PRO A 29 -13.66 -17.14 21.77
C PRO A 29 -13.71 -18.28 20.75
N PRO A 30 -14.91 -18.75 20.35
CA PRO A 30 -15.03 -19.77 19.32
C PRO A 30 -14.33 -19.29 18.03
N PRO A 31 -13.70 -20.20 17.26
CA PRO A 31 -13.12 -19.83 15.97
C PRO A 31 -14.20 -19.16 15.11
N LEU A 32 -13.83 -18.03 14.50
CA LEU A 32 -14.69 -17.31 13.57
C LEU A 32 -15.30 -18.29 12.56
N PRO A 33 -16.62 -18.24 12.31
CA PRO A 33 -17.24 -19.12 11.33
C PRO A 33 -16.55 -18.95 9.95
N PRO A 34 -16.44 -20.02 9.14
CA PRO A 34 -15.92 -19.91 7.79
C PRO A 34 -16.70 -18.85 7.01
N PHE A 35 -16.00 -18.11 6.15
CA PHE A 35 -16.57 -17.08 5.29
C PHE A 35 -17.89 -17.57 4.68
N PRO A 36 -19.03 -16.91 4.91
CA PRO A 36 -20.24 -17.27 4.20
C PRO A 36 -19.99 -17.07 2.70
N PRO A 37 -20.46 -17.98 1.83
CA PRO A 37 -20.38 -17.76 0.39
C PRO A 37 -20.99 -16.39 0.08
N PRO A 38 -20.35 -15.58 -0.78
CA PRO A 38 -20.86 -14.25 -1.09
C PRO A 38 -22.31 -14.37 -1.51
N ALA A 39 -23.19 -13.56 -0.90
CA ALA A 39 -24.60 -13.58 -1.19
C ALA A 39 -24.82 -13.56 -2.72
N PRO A 40 -25.73 -14.40 -3.25
CA PRO A 40 -26.00 -14.42 -4.68
C PRO A 40 -26.41 -13.00 -5.10
N ALA A 41 -25.67 -12.44 -6.07
CA ALA A 41 -26.05 -11.16 -6.66
C ALA A 41 -27.46 -11.30 -7.28
N PRO A 42 -28.26 -10.21 -7.32
CA PRO A 42 -29.55 -10.24 -7.98
C PRO A 42 -29.42 -10.81 -9.40
N VAL A 43 -30.26 -11.81 -9.69
CA VAL A 43 -30.19 -12.63 -10.90
C VAL A 43 -30.64 -11.81 -12.09
N GLY A 44 -29.67 -11.24 -12.79
CA GLY A 44 -29.78 -10.76 -14.15
C GLY A 44 -28.40 -10.79 -14.78
N ASP A 45 -28.20 -11.55 -15.85
CA ASP A 45 -26.91 -11.68 -16.55
C ASP A 45 -26.43 -10.36 -17.21
N HIS A 46 -27.20 -9.28 -17.06
CA HIS A 46 -26.92 -7.95 -17.58
C HIS A 46 -26.65 -6.89 -16.49
N VAL A 47 -26.56 -7.27 -15.22
CA VAL A 47 -26.31 -6.32 -14.12
C VAL A 47 -24.87 -6.44 -13.63
N PHE A 48 -24.18 -5.30 -13.54
CA PHE A 48 -22.83 -5.25 -12.98
C PHE A 48 -22.85 -5.67 -11.50
N PRO A 49 -22.06 -6.68 -11.07
CA PRO A 49 -22.15 -7.19 -9.71
C PRO A 49 -21.76 -6.15 -8.64
N ARG A 50 -22.66 -5.91 -7.69
CA ARG A 50 -22.49 -5.00 -6.54
C ARG A 50 -21.63 -5.60 -5.44
N ARG A 51 -20.39 -5.96 -5.76
CA ARG A 51 -19.42 -6.56 -4.84
C ARG A 51 -18.03 -5.97 -5.02
N ILE A 52 -17.33 -5.81 -3.91
CA ILE A 52 -15.93 -5.38 -3.89
C ILE A 52 -15.14 -6.48 -3.18
N PHE A 53 -14.07 -6.95 -3.81
CA PHE A 53 -13.12 -7.90 -3.25
C PHE A 53 -11.83 -7.15 -2.89
N SER A 54 -11.23 -7.56 -1.78
CA SER A 54 -9.88 -7.18 -1.39
C SER A 54 -9.18 -8.37 -0.73
N TYR A 55 -7.89 -8.25 -0.45
CA TYR A 55 -7.11 -9.34 0.15
C TYR A 55 -6.08 -8.85 1.16
N TRP A 56 -5.98 -9.58 2.28
CA TRP A 56 -4.87 -9.49 3.21
C TRP A 56 -4.48 -10.88 3.71
N ASP A 57 -3.20 -11.22 3.73
CA ASP A 57 -2.70 -12.59 3.99
C ASP A 57 -2.96 -13.10 5.43
N SER A 58 -3.50 -12.25 6.31
CA SER A 58 -3.80 -12.52 7.71
C SER A 58 -5.19 -12.00 8.09
N LYS A 59 -5.76 -12.54 9.18
CA LYS A 59 -6.98 -12.00 9.82
C LYS A 59 -6.71 -10.79 10.72
N GLU A 60 -5.43 -10.51 10.95
CA GLU A 60 -4.94 -9.36 11.69
C GLU A 60 -4.41 -8.30 10.71
N TYR A 61 -4.84 -7.05 10.88
CA TYR A 61 -4.59 -5.97 9.94
C TYR A 61 -3.74 -4.86 10.58
N PRO A 62 -2.71 -4.32 9.91
CA PRO A 62 -2.15 -3.03 10.32
C PRO A 62 -3.24 -1.95 10.38
N GLU A 63 -3.13 -0.99 11.30
CA GLU A 63 -4.14 0.07 11.52
C GLU A 63 -4.60 0.73 10.21
N LEU A 64 -3.65 1.15 9.38
CA LEU A 64 -3.94 1.75 8.08
C LEU A 64 -4.78 0.83 7.17
N VAL A 65 -4.48 -0.47 7.14
CA VAL A 65 -5.19 -1.46 6.31
C VAL A 65 -6.61 -1.64 6.82
N ALA A 66 -6.78 -1.78 8.15
CA ALA A 66 -8.10 -1.86 8.77
C ALA A 66 -8.93 -0.60 8.46
N ALA A 67 -8.32 0.58 8.55
CA ALA A 67 -8.97 1.84 8.23
C ALA A 67 -9.33 1.97 6.75
N CYS A 68 -8.50 1.46 5.83
CA CYS A 68 -8.83 1.40 4.40
C CYS A 68 -10.05 0.51 4.15
N PHE A 69 -10.17 -0.64 4.83
CA PHE A 69 -11.36 -1.48 4.75
C PHE A 69 -12.60 -0.82 5.33
N ALA A 70 -12.47 -0.11 6.46
CA ALA A 70 -13.55 0.65 7.05
C ALA A 70 -14.05 1.74 6.08
N ALA A 71 -13.13 2.49 5.48
CA ALA A 71 -13.45 3.48 4.46
C ALA A 71 -14.10 2.86 3.22
N MET A 72 -13.58 1.74 2.73
CA MET A 72 -14.15 1.01 1.59
C MET A 72 -15.61 0.60 1.85
N ARG A 73 -15.94 0.14 3.07
CA ARG A 73 -17.32 -0.17 3.46
C ARG A 73 -18.18 1.09 3.60
N ALA A 74 -17.67 2.12 4.27
CA ALA A 74 -18.40 3.35 4.54
C ALA A 74 -18.82 4.09 3.28
N PHE A 75 -17.93 4.18 2.28
CA PHE A 75 -18.20 4.89 1.03
C PHE A 75 -18.95 4.04 -0.01
N ASN A 76 -19.18 2.75 0.26
CA ASN A 76 -19.86 1.84 -0.66
C ASN A 76 -20.98 1.04 0.03
N PRO A 77 -21.97 1.69 0.68
CA PRO A 77 -23.02 1.00 1.44
C PRO A 77 -23.92 0.10 0.58
N GLY A 78 -23.97 0.34 -0.74
CA GLY A 78 -24.70 -0.50 -1.69
C GLY A 78 -23.90 -1.69 -2.25
N TYR A 79 -22.68 -1.94 -1.75
CA TYR A 79 -21.80 -3.02 -2.20
C TYR A 79 -21.49 -3.99 -1.08
N VAL A 80 -21.41 -5.27 -1.40
CA VAL A 80 -20.88 -6.29 -0.49
C VAL A 80 -19.35 -6.26 -0.56
N VAL A 81 -18.69 -5.81 0.51
CA VAL A 81 -17.22 -5.80 0.62
C VAL A 81 -16.73 -7.10 1.26
N THR A 82 -15.99 -7.90 0.49
CA THR A 82 -15.41 -9.18 0.88
C THR A 82 -13.90 -9.07 1.00
N ILE A 83 -13.37 -9.28 2.20
CA ILE A 83 -11.92 -9.27 2.48
C ILE A 83 -11.45 -10.72 2.51
N LEU A 84 -10.77 -11.15 1.45
CA LEU A 84 -10.18 -12.47 1.38
C LEU A 84 -8.92 -12.54 2.26
N ASP A 85 -8.66 -13.72 2.80
CA ASP A 85 -7.43 -14.04 3.52
C ASP A 85 -6.79 -15.34 3.00
N ALA A 86 -5.72 -15.82 3.63
CA ALA A 86 -5.05 -17.05 3.19
C ALA A 86 -5.98 -18.28 3.11
N SER A 87 -7.10 -18.31 3.84
CA SER A 87 -8.12 -19.35 3.74
C SER A 87 -8.88 -19.34 2.42
N ALA A 88 -8.82 -18.26 1.64
CA ALA A 88 -9.41 -18.18 0.30
C ALA A 88 -8.91 -19.30 -0.63
N ASN A 89 -7.75 -19.90 -0.35
CA ASN A 89 -7.24 -21.08 -1.06
C ASN A 89 -8.23 -22.26 -1.08
N SER A 90 -9.11 -22.41 -0.06
CA SER A 90 -10.11 -23.49 -0.07
C SER A 90 -11.20 -23.30 -1.13
N PHE A 91 -11.44 -22.06 -1.55
CA PHE A 91 -12.43 -21.71 -2.57
C PHE A 91 -11.78 -21.39 -3.92
N PHE A 92 -10.57 -20.85 -3.88
CA PHE A 92 -9.75 -20.47 -5.02
C PHE A 92 -8.40 -21.17 -4.94
N PRO A 93 -8.31 -22.48 -5.24
CA PRO A 93 -7.07 -23.21 -5.14
C PRO A 93 -5.94 -22.52 -5.91
N LEU A 94 -4.84 -22.29 -5.19
CA LEU A 94 -3.63 -21.69 -5.75
C LEU A 94 -3.02 -22.63 -6.80
N PRO A 95 -2.56 -22.09 -7.94
CA PRO A 95 -1.78 -22.86 -8.89
C PRO A 95 -0.47 -23.33 -8.24
N VAL A 96 -0.01 -24.53 -8.61
CA VAL A 96 1.23 -25.11 -8.08
C VAL A 96 2.33 -24.97 -9.13
N PRO A 97 3.40 -24.20 -8.85
CA PRO A 97 4.52 -24.06 -9.77
C PRO A 97 5.22 -25.40 -10.01
N ARG A 98 5.48 -25.74 -11.28
CA ARG A 98 6.27 -26.89 -11.70
C ARG A 98 7.78 -26.63 -11.62
N SER A 99 8.16 -25.36 -11.63
CA SER A 99 9.54 -24.90 -11.49
C SER A 99 9.58 -23.61 -10.67
N GLY A 100 10.75 -23.30 -10.10
CA GLY A 100 10.95 -22.11 -9.28
C GLY A 100 10.46 -22.23 -7.83
N PRO A 101 10.48 -21.12 -7.07
CA PRO A 101 10.05 -21.11 -5.69
C PRO A 101 8.51 -21.20 -5.55
N PRO A 102 7.99 -21.49 -4.36
CA PRO A 102 6.57 -21.35 -4.05
C PRO A 102 6.05 -19.93 -4.33
N LEU A 103 4.74 -19.82 -4.55
CA LEU A 103 4.09 -18.53 -4.81
C LEU A 103 4.33 -17.53 -3.67
N THR A 104 4.80 -16.34 -4.04
CA THR A 104 4.93 -15.20 -3.14
C THR A 104 3.56 -14.72 -2.64
N THR A 105 3.52 -13.96 -1.53
CA THR A 105 2.27 -13.34 -1.05
C THR A 105 1.63 -12.45 -2.11
N GLN A 106 2.43 -11.76 -2.92
CA GLN A 106 1.99 -10.92 -4.02
C GLN A 106 1.33 -11.76 -5.12
N GLN A 107 1.96 -12.86 -5.56
CA GLN A 107 1.37 -13.76 -6.55
C GLN A 107 0.07 -14.43 -6.06
N ARG A 108 -0.02 -14.75 -4.76
CA ARG A 108 -1.28 -15.23 -4.16
C ARG A 108 -2.38 -14.17 -4.26
N ALA A 109 -2.06 -12.91 -3.91
CA ALA A 109 -3.00 -11.81 -4.02
C ALA A 109 -3.44 -11.57 -5.48
N ASP A 110 -2.50 -11.60 -6.41
CA ASP A 110 -2.75 -11.46 -7.85
C ASP A 110 -3.64 -12.59 -8.39
N TRP A 111 -3.45 -13.81 -7.88
CA TRP A 111 -4.29 -14.97 -8.23
C TRP A 111 -5.73 -14.78 -7.74
N TYR A 112 -5.90 -14.52 -6.44
CA TYR A 112 -7.23 -14.33 -5.86
C TYR A 112 -7.97 -13.17 -6.52
N ARG A 113 -7.25 -12.12 -6.89
CA ARG A 113 -7.79 -10.98 -7.62
C ARG A 113 -8.45 -11.36 -8.91
N ILE A 114 -7.67 -11.91 -9.84
CA ILE A 114 -8.19 -12.16 -11.18
C ILE A 114 -9.18 -13.33 -11.15
N ASN A 115 -8.99 -14.30 -10.26
CA ASN A 115 -9.89 -15.44 -10.12
C ASN A 115 -11.25 -15.04 -9.55
N ALA A 116 -11.30 -14.18 -8.53
CA ALA A 116 -12.56 -13.66 -7.98
C ALA A 116 -13.35 -12.87 -9.04
N LEU A 117 -12.68 -12.01 -9.80
CA LEU A 117 -13.33 -11.25 -10.88
C LEU A 117 -13.79 -12.13 -12.04
N ALA A 118 -13.00 -13.14 -12.44
CA ALA A 118 -13.39 -14.06 -13.51
C ALA A 118 -14.61 -14.92 -13.15
N GLU A 119 -14.72 -15.32 -11.87
CA GLU A 119 -15.80 -16.16 -11.37
C GLU A 119 -17.08 -15.35 -11.09
N PHE A 120 -16.91 -14.19 -10.45
CA PHE A 120 -18.03 -13.47 -9.86
C PHE A 120 -18.32 -12.10 -10.50
N GLY A 121 -17.39 -11.57 -11.30
CA GLY A 121 -17.37 -10.16 -11.66
C GLY A 121 -17.31 -9.25 -10.43
N GLY A 122 -17.69 -7.99 -10.61
CA GLY A 122 -17.64 -6.96 -9.56
C GLY A 122 -16.34 -6.18 -9.62
N ILE A 123 -15.86 -5.76 -8.44
CA ILE A 123 -14.72 -4.85 -8.32
C ILE A 123 -13.66 -5.50 -7.45
N TRP A 124 -12.40 -5.36 -7.82
CA TRP A 124 -11.27 -5.56 -6.94
C TRP A 124 -10.67 -4.20 -6.58
N MET A 125 -10.31 -4.04 -5.30
CA MET A 125 -9.45 -2.96 -4.84
C MET A 125 -8.44 -3.51 -3.84
N ASP A 126 -7.17 -3.18 -4.01
CA ASP A 126 -6.13 -3.56 -3.05
C ASP A 126 -6.40 -3.01 -1.64
N ALA A 127 -5.93 -3.74 -0.62
CA ALA A 127 -6.21 -3.44 0.78
C ALA A 127 -5.72 -2.06 1.26
N THR A 128 -4.73 -1.48 0.58
CA THR A 128 -4.17 -0.15 0.87
C THR A 128 -4.73 0.93 -0.07
N SER A 129 -5.98 0.78 -0.49
CA SER A 129 -6.74 1.76 -1.25
C SER A 129 -7.61 2.59 -0.31
N ILE A 130 -7.26 3.84 -0.10
CA ILE A 130 -7.99 4.78 0.75
C ILE A 130 -9.21 5.27 -0.03
N SER A 131 -10.38 4.72 0.26
CA SER A 131 -11.64 5.16 -0.37
C SER A 131 -12.07 6.51 0.19
N LEU A 132 -12.42 7.44 -0.68
CA LEU A 132 -12.87 8.79 -0.34
C LEU A 132 -14.26 9.10 -0.92
N GLN A 133 -14.68 8.32 -1.91
CA GLN A 133 -16.00 8.37 -2.54
C GLN A 133 -16.43 6.96 -2.95
N SER A 134 -17.67 6.81 -3.43
CA SER A 134 -18.12 5.54 -3.98
C SER A 134 -17.29 5.14 -5.20
N VAL A 135 -17.06 3.83 -5.37
CA VAL A 135 -16.40 3.24 -6.54
C VAL A 135 -17.03 3.63 -7.88
N GLU A 136 -18.29 4.07 -7.89
CA GLU A 136 -18.98 4.52 -9.10
C GLU A 136 -18.42 5.83 -9.69
N HIS A 137 -17.57 6.54 -8.95
CA HIS A 137 -16.83 7.69 -9.50
C HIS A 137 -15.73 7.29 -10.50
N TRP A 138 -15.36 6.00 -10.55
CA TRP A 138 -14.45 5.46 -11.54
C TRP A 138 -14.96 4.21 -12.26
N VAL A 139 -16.04 3.58 -11.78
CA VAL A 139 -16.71 2.43 -12.39
C VAL A 139 -18.06 2.84 -12.99
N ASN A 140 -18.19 2.72 -14.31
CA ASN A 140 -19.48 2.79 -14.98
C ASN A 140 -20.17 1.42 -14.93
N THR A 141 -21.11 1.26 -13.99
CA THR A 141 -21.86 0.00 -13.83
C THR A 141 -22.85 -0.29 -14.95
N SER A 142 -23.13 0.67 -15.84
CA SER A 142 -23.93 0.46 -17.05
C SER A 142 -23.09 -0.09 -18.22
N ALA A 143 -21.77 -0.02 -18.14
CA ALA A 143 -20.87 -0.56 -19.15
C ALA A 143 -20.46 -2.00 -18.80
N LEU A 144 -20.85 -2.97 -19.64
CA LEU A 144 -20.50 -4.38 -19.47
C LEU A 144 -19.13 -4.70 -20.09
N GLN A 145 -18.11 -3.95 -19.68
CA GLN A 145 -16.72 -4.14 -20.10
C GLN A 145 -15.76 -4.04 -18.92
N LEU A 146 -14.54 -4.54 -19.10
CA LEU A 146 -13.47 -4.43 -18.10
C LEU A 146 -13.04 -2.96 -17.94
N GLN A 147 -12.92 -2.49 -16.70
CA GLN A 147 -12.58 -1.11 -16.37
C GLN A 147 -11.50 -1.04 -15.29
N GLY A 148 -10.65 -0.02 -15.33
CA GLY A 148 -9.63 0.23 -14.32
C GLY A 148 -8.66 1.33 -14.73
N PHE A 149 -7.38 1.17 -14.40
CA PHE A 149 -6.39 2.22 -14.57
C PHE A 149 -5.22 1.77 -15.44
N ASN A 150 -4.62 2.68 -16.20
CA ASN A 150 -3.38 2.36 -16.90
C ASN A 150 -2.18 2.41 -15.98
N MET A 151 -1.20 1.56 -16.25
CA MET A 151 0.12 1.66 -15.65
C MET A 151 0.78 2.99 -16.08
N PRO A 152 1.51 3.68 -15.19
CA PRO A 152 2.19 4.92 -15.53
C PRO A 152 3.11 4.77 -16.76
N ALA A 153 3.13 5.77 -17.64
CA ALA A 153 3.77 5.69 -18.96
C ALA A 153 5.29 5.46 -18.93
N ASN A 154 5.97 5.84 -17.85
CA ASN A 154 7.39 5.56 -17.62
C ASN A 154 7.69 4.07 -17.39
N ALA A 155 6.67 3.22 -17.27
CA ALA A 155 6.81 1.78 -17.10
C ALA A 155 6.52 0.97 -18.38
N LEU A 156 6.22 1.61 -19.51
CA LEU A 156 5.67 0.96 -20.71
C LEU A 156 6.41 1.26 -22.02
N LEU A 157 6.23 0.37 -23.00
CA LEU A 157 6.55 0.64 -24.41
C LEU A 157 5.73 1.83 -24.94
N PRO A 158 6.28 2.66 -25.86
CA PRO A 158 5.52 3.71 -26.52
C PRO A 158 4.30 3.15 -27.27
N GLY A 159 3.10 3.64 -26.92
CA GLY A 159 1.85 3.32 -27.62
C GLY A 159 1.04 2.15 -27.04
N GLU A 160 1.58 1.40 -26.08
CA GLU A 160 0.84 0.35 -25.40
C GLU A 160 0.25 0.85 -24.08
N THR A 161 -1.03 0.55 -23.85
CA THR A 161 -1.69 0.82 -22.56
C THR A 161 -1.89 -0.50 -21.84
N ILE A 162 -1.13 -0.69 -20.76
CA ILE A 162 -1.27 -1.85 -19.88
C ILE A 162 -2.12 -1.44 -18.69
N MET A 163 -3.04 -2.32 -18.31
CA MET A 163 -3.90 -2.13 -17.14
C MET A 163 -3.15 -2.48 -15.86
N GLU A 164 -3.27 -1.63 -14.85
CA GLU A 164 -2.87 -1.93 -13.48
C GLU A 164 -3.77 -2.99 -12.86
N ASN A 165 -3.19 -3.87 -12.06
CA ASN A 165 -3.96 -4.91 -11.39
C ASN A 165 -4.51 -4.48 -10.02
N TRP A 166 -4.08 -3.38 -9.40
CA TRP A 166 -4.49 -3.05 -8.02
C TRP A 166 -5.93 -2.52 -7.86
N ALA A 167 -6.59 -2.09 -8.95
CA ALA A 167 -8.02 -1.76 -8.97
C ALA A 167 -8.64 -2.07 -10.33
N MET A 168 -9.62 -2.97 -10.34
CA MET A 168 -10.25 -3.47 -11.57
C MET A 168 -11.73 -3.70 -11.35
N ALA A 169 -12.54 -3.44 -12.36
CA ALA A 169 -13.97 -3.68 -12.34
C ALA A 169 -14.35 -4.50 -13.58
N SER A 170 -14.93 -5.69 -13.37
CA SER A 170 -15.27 -6.62 -14.45
C SER A 170 -16.74 -7.02 -14.36
N PRO A 171 -17.50 -7.00 -15.48
CA PRO A 171 -18.83 -7.58 -15.48
C PRO A 171 -18.73 -9.09 -15.26
N LYS A 172 -19.82 -9.70 -14.78
CA LYS A 172 -19.91 -11.16 -14.73
C LYS A 172 -19.74 -11.71 -16.14
N ASN A 173 -19.06 -12.85 -16.27
CA ASN A 173 -18.81 -13.51 -17.55
C ASN A 173 -17.95 -12.73 -18.57
N CYS A 174 -17.14 -11.77 -18.12
CA CYS A 174 -16.19 -11.08 -19.01
C CYS A 174 -15.20 -12.05 -19.67
N THR A 175 -15.27 -12.20 -21.00
CA THR A 175 -14.35 -13.03 -21.81
C THR A 175 -12.90 -12.65 -21.56
N PHE A 176 -12.62 -11.34 -21.55
CA PHE A 176 -11.29 -10.82 -21.33
C PHE A 176 -10.72 -11.23 -19.97
N THR A 177 -11.48 -11.00 -18.88
CA THR A 177 -11.04 -11.35 -17.52
C THR A 177 -10.83 -12.85 -17.34
N LYS A 178 -11.68 -13.70 -17.93
CA LYS A 178 -11.52 -15.16 -17.88
C LYS A 178 -10.25 -15.61 -18.60
N ARG A 179 -10.01 -15.09 -19.82
CA ARG A 179 -8.78 -15.41 -20.56
C ARG A 179 -7.53 -14.90 -19.83
N TRP A 180 -7.59 -13.70 -19.27
CA TRP A 180 -6.48 -13.15 -18.48
C TRP A 180 -6.15 -14.02 -17.28
N ARG A 181 -7.17 -14.47 -16.52
CA ARG A 181 -7.00 -15.45 -15.43
C ARG A 181 -6.32 -16.73 -15.94
N ASP A 182 -6.77 -17.29 -17.06
CA ASP A 182 -6.29 -18.58 -17.54
C ASP A 182 -4.83 -18.53 -18.03
N ILE A 183 -4.44 -17.43 -18.69
CA ILE A 183 -3.04 -17.19 -19.04
C ILE A 183 -2.21 -16.99 -17.77
N PHE A 184 -2.70 -16.21 -16.81
CA PHE A 184 -1.98 -15.97 -15.56
C PHE A 184 -1.81 -17.26 -14.73
N ARG A 185 -2.82 -18.14 -14.69
CA ARG A 185 -2.69 -19.48 -14.12
C ARG A 185 -1.52 -20.23 -14.76
N THR A 186 -1.41 -20.19 -16.09
CA THR A 186 -0.32 -20.83 -16.83
C THR A 186 1.04 -20.26 -16.40
N ALA A 187 1.13 -18.94 -16.19
CA ALA A 187 2.34 -18.30 -15.68
C ALA A 187 2.74 -18.85 -14.30
N LEU A 188 1.79 -18.91 -13.37
CA LEU A 188 2.01 -19.42 -12.02
C LEU A 188 2.37 -20.92 -11.99
N GLU A 189 1.73 -21.75 -12.82
CA GLU A 189 2.02 -23.19 -12.91
C GLU A 189 3.37 -23.46 -13.59
N THR A 190 3.78 -22.64 -14.54
CA THR A 190 5.08 -22.80 -15.20
C THR A 190 6.22 -22.33 -14.31
N GLY A 191 5.98 -21.27 -13.53
CA GLY A 191 6.99 -20.46 -12.88
C GLY A 191 7.17 -19.15 -13.65
N ALA A 192 7.09 -18.02 -12.96
CA ALA A 192 6.98 -16.69 -13.57
C ALA A 192 8.15 -16.35 -14.53
N GLU A 193 9.39 -16.66 -14.13
CA GLU A 193 10.58 -16.43 -14.96
C GLU A 193 10.51 -17.24 -16.26
N ALA A 194 10.36 -18.57 -16.15
CA ALA A 194 10.27 -19.44 -17.31
C ALA A 194 9.08 -19.10 -18.23
N PHE A 195 7.97 -18.63 -17.65
CA PHE A 195 6.83 -18.17 -18.44
C PHE A 195 7.15 -16.89 -19.22
N VAL A 196 7.76 -15.89 -18.60
CA VAL A 196 8.09 -14.61 -19.25
C VAL A 196 9.19 -14.81 -20.29
N ASP A 197 10.23 -15.57 -19.98
CA ASP A 197 11.35 -15.87 -20.88
C ASP A 197 10.93 -16.60 -22.17
N ALA A 198 9.80 -17.33 -22.12
CA ALA A 198 9.26 -18.04 -23.26
C ALA A 198 8.44 -17.15 -24.23
N GLN A 199 8.20 -15.87 -23.89
CA GLN A 199 7.38 -14.97 -24.70
C GLN A 199 8.22 -14.17 -25.71
N ASP A 200 7.57 -13.65 -26.75
CA ASP A 200 8.19 -12.79 -27.76
C ASP A 200 8.61 -11.43 -27.13
N PRO A 201 9.92 -11.09 -27.10
CA PRO A 201 10.38 -9.81 -26.59
C PRO A 201 9.82 -8.61 -27.36
N ALA A 202 9.50 -8.76 -28.65
CA ALA A 202 8.89 -7.70 -29.45
C ALA A 202 7.45 -7.38 -28.99
N LEU A 203 6.75 -8.38 -28.43
CA LEU A 203 5.42 -8.22 -27.87
C LEU A 203 5.45 -7.68 -26.43
N LEU A 204 6.42 -8.10 -25.61
CA LEU A 204 6.46 -7.72 -24.19
C LEU A 204 7.21 -6.42 -23.90
N GLY A 205 8.15 -6.04 -24.76
CA GLY A 205 8.97 -4.85 -24.54
C GLY A 205 9.72 -4.89 -23.22
N SER A 206 9.54 -3.85 -22.39
CA SER A 206 10.20 -3.75 -21.07
C SER A 206 9.73 -4.82 -20.08
N LEU A 207 8.54 -5.38 -20.24
CA LEU A 207 8.02 -6.41 -19.32
C LEU A 207 8.82 -7.71 -19.37
N ILE A 208 9.53 -7.99 -20.46
CA ILE A 208 10.37 -9.19 -20.59
C ILE A 208 11.43 -9.27 -19.46
N ASN A 209 11.84 -8.13 -18.92
CA ASN A 209 12.88 -8.05 -17.89
C ASN A 209 12.32 -8.07 -16.46
N ASN A 210 11.02 -8.33 -16.28
CA ASN A 210 10.37 -8.22 -14.99
C ASN A 210 9.34 -9.34 -14.77
N SER A 211 9.81 -10.50 -14.35
CA SER A 211 8.97 -11.66 -14.01
C SER A 211 8.01 -11.41 -12.85
N TYR A 212 8.24 -10.39 -12.01
CA TYR A 212 7.28 -9.96 -10.99
C TYR A 212 5.99 -9.37 -11.59
N LEU A 213 6.03 -8.93 -12.86
CA LEU A 213 4.86 -8.42 -13.60
C LEU A 213 4.24 -9.49 -14.51
N ASP A 214 4.38 -10.77 -14.18
CA ASP A 214 3.80 -11.91 -14.90
C ASP A 214 2.27 -11.78 -15.14
N GLN A 215 1.52 -11.18 -14.21
CA GLN A 215 0.11 -10.86 -14.43
C GLN A 215 -0.09 -9.80 -15.54
N HIS A 216 0.80 -8.83 -15.68
CA HIS A 216 0.74 -7.82 -16.75
C HIS A 216 1.18 -8.41 -18.09
N VAL A 217 2.13 -9.35 -18.08
CA VAL A 217 2.44 -10.16 -19.27
C VAL A 217 1.19 -10.93 -19.73
N ALA A 218 0.46 -11.54 -18.80
CA ALA A 218 -0.81 -12.20 -19.13
C ALA A 218 -1.86 -11.22 -19.69
N TRP A 219 -1.88 -9.94 -19.27
CA TRP A 219 -2.71 -8.90 -19.88
C TRP A 219 -2.34 -8.67 -21.35
N VAL A 220 -1.04 -8.48 -21.65
CA VAL A 220 -0.55 -8.24 -23.02
C VAL A 220 -0.92 -9.41 -23.93
N LEU A 221 -0.68 -10.65 -23.49
CA LEU A 221 -1.04 -11.85 -24.25
C LEU A 221 -2.57 -11.97 -24.45
N THR A 222 -3.36 -11.53 -23.48
CA THR A 222 -4.83 -11.48 -23.61
C THR A 222 -5.27 -10.44 -24.62
N ARG A 223 -4.70 -9.23 -24.58
CA ARG A 223 -4.96 -8.15 -25.56
C ARG A 223 -4.61 -8.58 -26.97
N ALA A 224 -3.45 -9.22 -27.17
CA ALA A 224 -3.02 -9.71 -28.48
C ALA A 224 -3.98 -10.75 -29.06
N ALA A 225 -4.52 -11.62 -28.21
CA ALA A 225 -5.47 -12.66 -28.63
C ALA A 225 -6.92 -12.17 -28.79
N LEU A 226 -7.29 -11.08 -28.11
CA LEU A 226 -8.65 -10.51 -28.10
C LEU A 226 -8.60 -9.01 -28.45
N PRO A 227 -8.13 -8.63 -29.66
CA PRO A 227 -7.87 -7.22 -29.99
C PRO A 227 -9.13 -6.34 -29.97
N HIS A 228 -10.29 -6.93 -30.22
CA HIS A 228 -11.58 -6.23 -30.32
C HIS A 228 -12.42 -6.25 -29.04
N GLU A 229 -12.01 -6.97 -27.99
CA GLU A 229 -12.72 -6.95 -26.71
C GLU A 229 -12.60 -5.57 -26.07
N PRO A 230 -13.73 -4.91 -25.70
CA PRO A 230 -13.71 -3.56 -25.16
C PRO A 230 -13.23 -3.54 -23.71
N TYR A 231 -12.54 -2.46 -23.36
CA TYR A 231 -12.12 -2.15 -22.00
C TYR A 231 -12.01 -0.62 -21.86
N SER A 232 -12.06 -0.10 -20.63
CA SER A 232 -11.88 1.33 -20.34
C SER A 232 -10.78 1.51 -19.30
N LEU A 233 -9.77 2.32 -19.61
CA LEU A 233 -8.72 2.68 -18.67
C LEU A 233 -8.75 4.18 -18.41
N LEU A 234 -8.64 4.52 -17.13
CA LEU A 234 -8.40 5.88 -16.67
C LEU A 234 -6.91 6.04 -16.35
N SER A 235 -6.41 7.27 -16.44
CA SER A 235 -5.09 7.60 -15.90
C SER A 235 -5.00 7.23 -14.42
N SER A 236 -3.94 6.53 -14.03
CA SER A 236 -3.60 6.33 -12.62
C SER A 236 -2.95 7.57 -12.00
N THR A 237 -2.41 8.49 -12.81
CA THR A 237 -1.51 9.56 -12.36
C THR A 237 -2.06 10.98 -12.54
N ASP A 238 -3.15 11.17 -13.27
CA ASP A 238 -3.74 12.51 -13.46
C ASP A 238 -4.20 13.11 -12.11
N TYR A 239 -4.47 14.41 -12.11
CA TYR A 239 -4.99 15.12 -10.95
C TYR A 239 -6.22 14.42 -10.33
N GLY A 240 -6.15 14.10 -9.04
CA GLY A 240 -7.20 13.38 -8.31
C GLY A 240 -7.31 11.88 -8.63
N ARG A 241 -6.31 11.29 -9.30
CA ARG A 241 -6.24 9.84 -9.55
C ARG A 241 -5.39 9.11 -8.50
N PRO A 242 -5.44 7.77 -8.43
CA PRO A 242 -4.90 7.02 -7.29
C PRO A 242 -3.41 7.22 -7.00
N PHE A 243 -2.60 7.59 -8.01
CA PHE A 243 -1.17 7.91 -7.89
C PHE A 243 -0.82 9.39 -8.03
N TYR A 244 -1.80 10.29 -7.89
CA TYR A 244 -1.59 11.73 -8.04
C TYR A 244 -0.44 12.26 -7.14
N TYR A 245 -0.50 11.98 -5.83
CA TYR A 245 0.50 12.45 -4.87
C TYR A 245 1.90 11.90 -5.16
N GLN A 246 2.00 10.65 -5.61
CA GLN A 246 3.28 10.05 -5.96
C GLN A 246 3.94 10.73 -7.15
N VAL A 247 3.14 11.21 -8.12
CA VAL A 247 3.64 11.99 -9.25
C VAL A 247 3.96 13.43 -8.84
N GLU A 248 3.13 14.04 -7.99
CA GLU A 248 3.37 15.39 -7.45
C GLU A 248 4.70 15.46 -6.67
N HIS A 249 5.03 14.41 -5.93
CA HIS A 249 6.28 14.31 -5.16
C HIS A 249 7.35 13.46 -5.84
N ALA A 250 7.28 13.30 -7.17
CA ALA A 250 8.34 12.64 -7.93
C ALA A 250 9.61 13.50 -7.93
N GLN A 251 10.75 12.85 -7.67
CA GLN A 251 12.07 13.45 -7.74
C GLN A 251 12.48 13.71 -9.21
N PRO A 252 13.48 14.56 -9.47
CA PRO A 252 13.94 14.86 -10.84
C PRO A 252 14.39 13.65 -11.66
N ASN A 253 14.77 12.54 -11.01
CA ASN A 253 15.13 11.27 -11.64
C ASN A 253 13.91 10.36 -11.95
N GLY A 254 12.70 10.81 -11.66
CA GLY A 254 11.45 10.05 -11.83
C GLY A 254 11.10 9.11 -10.68
N ALA A 255 11.93 9.00 -9.63
CA ALA A 255 11.63 8.19 -8.46
C ALA A 255 10.60 8.89 -7.57
N TRP A 256 9.62 8.15 -7.05
CA TRP A 256 8.57 8.72 -6.18
C TRP A 256 9.06 8.80 -4.73
N ASP A 257 8.92 9.98 -4.10
CA ASP A 257 9.16 10.13 -2.66
C ASP A 257 7.96 9.57 -1.87
N SER A 258 8.10 8.32 -1.42
CA SER A 258 7.01 7.57 -0.83
C SER A 258 6.58 8.11 0.54
N CYS A 259 7.51 8.61 1.34
CA CYS A 259 7.19 9.13 2.67
C CYS A 259 6.59 10.53 2.61
N LEU A 260 7.08 11.39 1.70
CA LEU A 260 6.44 12.67 1.45
C LEU A 260 5.02 12.49 0.90
N SER A 261 4.85 11.58 -0.06
CA SER A 261 3.53 11.24 -0.62
C SER A 261 2.55 10.74 0.45
N ALA A 262 2.99 9.82 1.31
CA ALA A 262 2.16 9.33 2.40
C ALA A 262 1.81 10.45 3.40
N GLY A 263 2.78 11.31 3.73
CA GLY A 263 2.58 12.45 4.61
C GLY A 263 1.54 13.43 4.10
N SER A 264 1.65 13.85 2.83
CA SER A 264 0.71 14.78 2.21
C SER A 264 -0.70 14.20 2.09
N VAL A 265 -0.84 12.94 1.66
CA VAL A 265 -2.15 12.26 1.62
C VAL A 265 -2.84 12.27 2.98
N LEU A 266 -2.10 12.03 4.06
CA LEU A 266 -2.68 11.88 5.39
C LEU A 266 -2.99 13.21 6.08
N SER A 267 -2.25 14.27 5.72
CA SER A 267 -2.30 15.57 6.41
C SER A 267 -3.07 16.64 5.65
N GLU A 268 -3.22 16.51 4.33
CA GLU A 268 -3.83 17.51 3.46
C GLU A 268 -5.18 17.01 2.92
N PRO A 269 -6.15 17.91 2.65
CA PRO A 269 -7.38 17.53 1.99
C PRO A 269 -7.09 17.10 0.54
N PRO A 270 -7.60 15.94 0.08
CA PRO A 270 -7.41 15.49 -1.28
C PRO A 270 -8.20 16.35 -2.27
N PRO A 271 -7.83 16.35 -3.57
CA PRO A 271 -8.65 16.97 -4.60
C PRO A 271 -10.11 16.50 -4.51
N PRO A 272 -11.13 17.38 -4.61
CA PRO A 272 -12.53 17.00 -4.44
C PRO A 272 -13.04 15.92 -5.41
N SER A 273 -12.37 15.73 -6.55
CA SER A 273 -12.67 14.69 -7.54
C SER A 273 -12.05 13.33 -7.21
N THR A 274 -11.26 13.22 -6.15
CA THR A 274 -10.51 12.00 -5.82
C THR A 274 -11.45 10.93 -5.27
N ALA A 275 -11.68 9.88 -6.07
CA ALA A 275 -12.50 8.75 -5.66
C ALA A 275 -11.79 7.90 -4.59
N PHE A 276 -10.50 7.64 -4.78
CA PHE A 276 -9.65 6.94 -3.84
C PHE A 276 -8.17 7.19 -4.14
N ILE A 277 -7.32 6.88 -3.17
CA ILE A 277 -5.86 6.99 -3.27
C ILE A 277 -5.25 5.61 -3.05
N LYS A 278 -4.23 5.25 -3.83
CA LYS A 278 -3.57 3.94 -3.72
C LYS A 278 -2.19 4.12 -3.10
N PHE A 279 -1.98 3.53 -1.92
CA PHE A 279 -0.65 3.34 -1.35
C PHE A 279 -0.04 2.02 -1.81
N ARG A 280 1.23 2.06 -2.20
CA ARG A 280 2.06 0.87 -2.45
C ARG A 280 2.71 0.41 -1.14
N GLY A 281 3.50 -0.66 -1.23
CA GLY A 281 4.30 -1.14 -0.10
C GLY A 281 5.22 -0.06 0.48
N ALA A 282 5.80 0.78 -0.37
CA ALA A 282 6.71 1.86 0.03
C ALA A 282 6.00 2.96 0.83
N GLU A 283 4.89 3.51 0.31
CA GLU A 283 4.11 4.53 1.05
C GLU A 283 3.57 3.97 2.37
N ARG A 284 3.03 2.74 2.36
CA ARG A 284 2.57 2.06 3.59
C ARG A 284 3.66 1.98 4.65
N GLY A 285 4.92 1.75 4.25
CA GLY A 285 6.05 1.67 5.17
C GLY A 285 6.38 2.99 5.88
N CYS A 286 5.87 4.11 5.40
CA CYS A 286 6.08 5.44 5.97
C CYS A 286 4.94 5.90 6.90
N VAL A 287 3.84 5.14 6.98
CA VAL A 287 2.65 5.56 7.74
C VAL A 287 2.84 5.26 9.22
N ALA A 288 2.82 6.33 10.03
CA ALA A 288 2.79 6.26 11.48
C ALA A 288 1.36 5.96 11.98
N PRO A 289 1.15 5.70 13.28
CA PRO A 289 -0.20 5.59 13.83
C PRO A 289 -1.08 6.80 13.47
N LEU A 290 -2.34 6.54 13.06
CA LEU A 290 -3.23 7.55 12.48
C LEU A 290 -3.48 8.75 13.41
N TRP A 291 -3.50 8.52 14.73
CA TRP A 291 -3.70 9.56 15.74
C TRP A 291 -2.58 10.61 15.80
N LEU A 292 -1.40 10.34 15.21
CA LEU A 292 -0.28 11.30 15.18
C LEU A 292 -0.43 12.39 14.12
N TYR A 293 -1.24 12.15 13.08
CA TYR A 293 -1.40 13.12 11.99
C TYR A 293 -2.29 14.30 12.37
N GLY A 294 -3.13 14.17 13.42
CA GLY A 294 -3.98 15.24 13.96
C GLY A 294 -4.97 15.87 12.96
N GLY A 295 -5.72 16.87 13.42
CA GLY A 295 -6.55 17.73 12.56
C GLY A 295 -7.78 17.07 11.91
N ASP A 296 -8.22 17.65 10.79
CA ASP A 296 -9.41 17.24 9.99
C ASP A 296 -9.02 16.58 8.65
N GLY A 297 -7.79 16.04 8.54
CA GLY A 297 -7.25 15.42 7.32
C GLY A 297 -7.71 13.97 7.08
N VAL A 298 -7.18 13.32 6.04
CA VAL A 298 -7.52 11.93 5.68
C VAL A 298 -7.24 10.96 6.82
N ALA A 299 -6.16 11.17 7.59
CA ALA A 299 -5.87 10.34 8.75
C ALA A 299 -6.97 10.40 9.83
N ALA A 300 -7.51 11.59 10.10
CA ALA A 300 -8.58 11.78 11.07
C ALA A 300 -9.89 11.13 10.58
N LEU A 301 -10.20 11.27 9.28
CA LEU A 301 -11.30 10.54 8.64
C LEU A 301 -11.15 9.03 8.80
N LEU A 302 -9.97 8.49 8.47
CA LEU A 302 -9.66 7.07 8.56
C LEU A 302 -9.77 6.54 9.99
N ALA A 303 -9.24 7.28 10.97
CA ALA A 303 -9.32 6.91 12.38
C ALA A 303 -10.77 6.87 12.88
N ARG A 304 -11.59 7.87 12.50
CA ARG A 304 -13.02 7.90 12.84
C ARG A 304 -13.77 6.74 12.21
N LEU A 305 -13.57 6.51 10.90
CA LEU A 305 -14.23 5.41 10.21
C LEU A 305 -13.84 4.07 10.81
N LEU A 306 -12.58 3.85 11.18
CA LEU A 306 -12.17 2.60 11.82
C LEU A 306 -12.93 2.34 13.15
N GLN A 307 -13.25 3.37 13.92
CA GLN A 307 -14.02 3.23 15.16
C GLN A 307 -15.47 2.79 14.91
N ASP A 308 -16.05 3.17 13.77
CA ASP A 308 -17.42 2.81 13.38
C ASP A 308 -17.54 1.33 12.92
N TYR A 309 -16.42 0.63 12.72
CA TYR A 309 -16.38 -0.79 12.33
C TYR A 309 -15.63 -1.64 13.36
N PRO A 310 -16.30 -2.07 14.45
CA PRO A 310 -15.66 -2.76 15.56
C PRO A 310 -15.04 -4.12 15.20
N ASP A 311 -15.55 -4.81 14.17
CA ASP A 311 -14.93 -6.04 13.65
C ASP A 311 -13.55 -5.77 13.06
N LEU A 312 -13.39 -4.67 12.32
CA LEU A 312 -12.10 -4.25 11.75
C LEU A 312 -11.19 -3.61 12.80
N SER A 313 -11.76 -2.84 13.72
CA SER A 313 -11.03 -2.25 14.84
C SER A 313 -10.42 -3.31 15.74
N SER A 314 -11.19 -4.35 16.09
CA SER A 314 -10.70 -5.46 16.93
C SER A 314 -9.65 -6.32 16.22
N ALA A 315 -9.73 -6.45 14.90
CA ALA A 315 -8.73 -7.13 14.08
C ALA A 315 -7.46 -6.29 13.82
N SER A 316 -7.45 -5.02 14.20
CA SER A 316 -6.32 -4.12 13.94
C SER A 316 -5.16 -4.39 14.89
N THR A 317 -4.00 -4.75 14.34
CA THR A 317 -2.72 -4.76 15.06
C THR A 317 -2.24 -3.31 15.18
N GLN A 318 -2.70 -2.63 16.22
CA GLN A 318 -2.01 -1.43 16.68
C GLN A 318 -0.62 -1.86 17.14
N PRO A 319 0.49 -1.23 16.68
CA PRO A 319 1.75 -1.46 17.36
C PRO A 319 1.56 -1.02 18.82
N PRO A 320 1.87 -1.87 19.82
CA PRO A 320 1.94 -1.42 21.20
C PRO A 320 3.18 -0.55 21.32
N MET A 321 3.07 0.74 21.02
CA MET A 321 4.09 1.71 21.39
C MET A 321 3.46 2.79 22.24
N THR A 322 3.83 2.76 23.52
CA THR A 322 3.66 3.89 24.42
C THR A 322 4.31 5.12 23.79
N ALA A 323 3.76 6.32 24.04
CA ALA A 323 4.36 7.58 23.59
C ALA A 323 5.87 7.67 23.88
N ALA A 324 6.35 7.01 24.95
CA ALA A 324 7.76 6.92 25.32
C ALA A 324 8.66 6.23 24.28
N ALA A 325 8.19 5.16 23.62
CA ALA A 325 8.98 4.45 22.60
C ALA A 325 9.18 5.31 21.35
N TYR A 326 8.15 6.07 20.97
CA TYR A 326 8.21 7.04 19.88
C TYR A 326 9.13 8.24 20.20
N PHE A 327 9.02 8.82 21.40
CA PHE A 327 9.92 9.90 21.84
C PHE A 327 11.40 9.49 21.80
N THR A 328 11.69 8.21 22.04
CA THR A 328 13.06 7.68 22.01
C THR A 328 13.56 7.53 20.58
N TRP A 329 12.74 6.99 19.67
CA TRP A 329 13.09 6.88 18.23
C TRP A 329 13.24 8.26 17.57
N TRP A 330 12.32 9.19 17.84
CA TRP A 330 12.40 10.58 17.38
C TRP A 330 13.67 11.28 17.86
N ARG A 331 14.03 11.16 19.15
CA ARG A 331 15.27 11.74 19.70
C ARG A 331 16.53 11.18 19.05
N ILE A 332 16.54 9.90 18.68
CA ILE A 332 17.70 9.28 18.03
C ILE A 332 17.85 9.86 16.61
N HIS A 333 16.78 9.92 15.82
CA HIS A 333 16.89 10.36 14.42
C HIS A 333 17.02 11.88 14.26
N TYR A 334 16.24 12.67 15.02
CA TYR A 334 16.40 14.14 15.02
C TYR A 334 17.70 14.57 15.71
N GLY A 335 18.11 13.86 16.76
CA GLY A 335 19.39 14.11 17.42
C GLY A 335 20.56 13.88 16.47
N VAL A 336 20.55 12.79 15.70
CA VAL A 336 21.58 12.49 14.69
C VAL A 336 21.57 13.52 13.56
N ALA A 337 20.40 13.93 13.06
CA ALA A 337 20.30 14.95 12.01
C ALA A 337 20.83 16.32 12.45
N ILE A 338 20.53 16.74 13.68
CA ILE A 338 21.06 17.98 14.27
C ILE A 338 22.57 17.86 14.45
N TRP A 339 23.06 16.74 15.00
CA TRP A 339 24.49 16.49 15.18
C TRP A 339 25.28 16.50 13.86
N LEU A 340 24.75 15.86 12.82
CA LEU A 340 25.36 15.87 11.48
C LEU A 340 25.37 17.28 10.87
N SER A 341 24.31 18.06 11.07
CA SER A 341 24.22 19.46 10.61
C SER A 341 25.24 20.35 11.33
N PHE A 342 25.43 20.17 12.64
CA PHE A 342 26.47 20.86 13.41
C PHE A 342 27.89 20.48 12.97
N LEU A 343 28.15 19.19 12.72
CA LEU A 343 29.43 18.70 12.21
C LEU A 343 29.75 19.29 10.82
N LEU A 344 28.76 19.34 9.93
CA LEU A 344 28.90 19.93 8.61
C LEU A 344 29.17 21.44 8.68
N ALA A 345 28.47 22.16 9.57
CA ALA A 345 28.69 23.58 9.81
C ALA A 345 30.10 23.86 10.38
N MET A 346 30.60 23.03 11.31
CA MET A 346 31.96 23.13 11.81
C MET A 346 33.01 22.87 10.72
N LEU A 347 32.81 21.84 9.89
CA LEU A 347 33.68 21.54 8.75
C LEU A 347 33.74 22.73 7.77
N CYS A 348 32.59 23.31 7.42
CA CYS A 348 32.54 24.53 6.61
C CYS A 348 33.30 25.68 7.26
N ALA A 349 33.08 25.95 8.55
CA ALA A 349 33.78 27.03 9.26
C ALA A 349 35.31 26.82 9.28
N MET A 350 35.78 25.59 9.48
CA MET A 350 37.20 25.25 9.45
C MET A 350 37.80 25.43 8.05
N THR A 351 37.09 25.04 6.99
CA THR A 351 37.55 25.27 5.61
C THR A 351 37.58 26.75 5.25
N CYS A 352 36.59 27.54 5.67
CA CYS A 352 36.59 28.99 5.49
C CYS A 352 37.74 29.67 6.25
N ALA A 353 38.02 29.24 7.48
CA ALA A 353 39.15 29.74 8.26
C ALA A 353 40.50 29.40 7.60
N ALA A 354 40.65 28.17 7.09
CA ALA A 354 41.85 27.76 6.35
C ALA A 354 42.04 28.58 5.05
N CYS A 355 40.98 28.80 4.27
CA CYS A 355 41.04 29.65 3.08
C CYS A 355 41.33 31.12 3.41
N TYR A 356 40.79 31.64 4.50
CA TYR A 356 41.06 33.00 4.97
C TYR A 356 42.54 33.15 5.35
N TRP A 357 43.09 32.23 6.14
CA TRP A 357 44.51 32.23 6.52
C TRP A 357 45.41 32.08 5.31
N ASP A 358 45.08 31.19 4.37
CA ASP A 358 45.85 31.00 3.15
C ASP A 358 45.85 32.26 2.26
N GLY A 359 44.71 32.95 2.17
CA GLY A 359 44.59 34.25 1.52
C GLY A 359 45.42 35.36 2.19
N VAL A 360 45.45 35.39 3.53
CA VAL A 360 46.28 36.33 4.31
C VAL A 360 47.76 36.03 4.11
N THR A 361 48.20 34.77 4.12
CA THR A 361 49.60 34.41 3.86
C THR A 361 50.03 34.76 2.44
N ARG A 362 49.20 34.53 1.42
CA ARG A 362 49.49 34.94 0.05
C ARG A 362 49.55 36.46 -0.12
N ALA A 363 48.67 37.19 0.59
CA ALA A 363 48.69 38.67 0.61
C ALA A 363 49.91 39.24 1.35
N MET A 364 50.41 38.56 2.37
CA MET A 364 51.65 38.93 3.06
C MET A 364 52.90 38.65 2.21
N GLN A 365 52.92 37.52 1.49
CA GLN A 365 54.00 37.17 0.56
C GLN A 365 54.09 38.12 -0.64
N SER A 366 52.95 38.53 -1.24
CA SER A 366 52.93 39.47 -2.36
C SER A 366 53.35 40.90 -1.98
N ARG A 367 53.34 41.23 -0.67
CA ARG A 367 53.83 42.50 -0.11
C ARG A 367 55.26 42.42 0.47
N GLY A 368 55.97 41.31 0.25
CA GLY A 368 57.40 41.19 0.57
C GLY A 368 57.74 40.82 2.02
N PHE A 369 56.79 40.30 2.81
CA PHE A 369 57.10 39.78 4.15
C PHE A 369 57.54 38.31 4.09
N CYS A 370 58.77 38.01 4.52
CA CYS A 370 59.29 36.65 4.66
C CYS A 370 58.79 36.00 5.96
N LEU A 371 58.11 34.84 5.85
CA LEU A 371 57.78 33.99 7.00
C LEU A 371 58.91 32.96 7.25
N PRO A 372 59.24 32.60 8.50
CA PRO A 372 60.36 31.72 8.81
C PRO A 372 60.04 30.26 8.46
N SER A 373 60.92 29.60 7.70
CA SER A 373 60.84 28.15 7.47
C SER A 373 61.39 27.38 8.67
N SER A 374 60.55 26.58 9.34
CA SER A 374 60.99 25.65 10.38
C SER A 374 61.52 24.35 9.75
N ARG A 375 62.84 24.27 9.61
CA ARG A 375 63.57 23.03 9.33
C ARG A 375 64.18 22.55 10.65
N ALA A 376 63.56 21.56 11.30
CA ALA A 376 64.11 20.93 12.49
C ALA A 376 64.96 19.71 12.09
N GLU A 377 66.28 19.83 12.23
CA GLU A 377 67.21 18.70 12.19
C GLU A 377 67.22 17.99 13.55
N THR A 378 66.86 16.71 13.60
CA THR A 378 67.13 15.83 14.74
C THR A 378 68.31 14.92 14.41
N LYS A 379 69.43 15.11 15.11
CA LYS A 379 70.55 14.15 15.16
C LYS A 379 70.44 13.26 16.40
N SER A 380 70.67 11.98 16.14
CA SER A 380 70.68 10.79 17.00
C SER A 380 71.76 10.76 18.09
N LEU A 381 71.49 10.05 19.19
CA LEU A 381 72.51 9.39 20.01
C LEU A 381 71.93 8.12 20.67
N GLN A 382 72.61 6.99 20.46
CA GLN A 382 72.33 5.65 21.00
C GLN A 382 73.14 5.39 22.29
N VAL A 383 72.48 4.81 23.31
CA VAL A 383 72.72 3.50 24.02
C VAL A 383 74.19 3.18 24.43
N PRO A 384 74.51 2.65 25.64
CA PRO A 384 73.87 1.51 26.35
C PRO A 384 72.81 1.84 27.39
#